data_AF-A0A453HCC8-F1
#
_entry.id   AF-A0A453HCC8-F1
#
_cell.length_a   1.000
_cell.length_b   1.000
_cell.length_c   1.000
_cell.angle_alpha   90.00
_cell.angle_beta   90.00
_cell.angle_gamma   90.00
#
_symmetry.space_group_name_H-M   'P 1'
#
loop_
_entity.id
_entity.type
_entity.pdbx_description
1 polymer ?
#
loop_
_entity_poly.entity_id
_entity_poly.type
_entity_poly.pdbx_seq_one_letter_code
_entity_poly.pdbx_strand_id
1 'polypeptide(L)'
;MFVDLLLLEFNGVVSEVKQILPGLIRRHRHSDSTGSTTSSRSNPMREDMLNRSNTNRSRSQFLENHLAKLFEQKMEIFTKLEYTQESVISTVLKLCLKSLQEFVRLQTFNRSGFQQIQLDMEFLKSSLKEFIDDEAAISFLLKEVNNAAHERCLDPIPLEAPILDKLINAKLAKIKEQSANM
;
A
#
# COMPACT_ATOMS: atom_id res chain seq x y z
N MET A 1 15.41 -10.83 -3.14
CA MET A 1 15.13 -9.38 -3.11
C MET A 1 14.71 -8.97 -1.71
N PHE A 2 14.76 -7.68 -1.36
CA PHE A 2 14.31 -7.15 -0.07
C PHE A 2 12.92 -7.69 0.34
N VAL A 3 11.96 -7.65 -0.59
CA VAL A 3 10.59 -8.13 -0.33
C VAL A 3 10.53 -9.63 -0.02
N ASP A 4 11.44 -10.46 -0.55
CA ASP A 4 11.44 -11.90 -0.28
C ASP A 4 11.94 -12.16 1.14
N LEU A 5 12.96 -11.43 1.58
CA LEU A 5 13.47 -11.48 2.95
C LEU A 5 12.41 -10.96 3.93
N LEU A 6 11.76 -9.84 3.61
CA LEU A 6 10.69 -9.28 4.43
C LEU A 6 9.54 -10.27 4.61
N LEU A 7 9.10 -10.92 3.53
CA LEU A 7 8.04 -11.92 3.61
C LEU A 7 8.47 -13.17 4.38
N LEU A 8 9.74 -13.59 4.26
CA LEU A 8 10.29 -14.71 5.05
C LEU A 8 10.26 -14.40 6.54
N GLU A 9 10.82 -13.25 6.94
CA GLU A 9 10.86 -12.82 8.34
C GLU A 9 9.44 -12.63 8.89
N PHE A 10 8.55 -12.00 8.11
CA PHE A 10 7.18 -11.78 8.53
C PHE A 10 6.40 -13.10 8.68
N ASN A 11 6.64 -14.09 7.83
CA ASN A 11 6.08 -15.44 8.01
C ASN A 11 6.60 -16.13 9.29
N GLY A 12 7.85 -15.89 9.66
CA GLY A 12 8.41 -16.30 10.95
C GLY A 12 7.61 -15.71 12.12
N VAL A 13 7.43 -14.38 12.11
CA VAL A 13 6.62 -13.67 13.12
C VAL A 13 5.18 -14.20 13.17
N VAL A 14 4.53 -14.40 12.02
CA VAL A 14 3.17 -14.97 11.96
C VAL A 14 3.13 -16.35 12.61
N SER A 15 4.15 -17.17 12.41
CA SER A 15 4.25 -18.51 12.99
C SER A 15 4.41 -18.45 14.52
N GLU A 16 5.25 -17.56 15.03
CA GLU A 16 5.43 -17.33 16.47
C GLU A 16 4.15 -16.81 17.13
N VAL A 17 3.49 -15.83 16.52
CA VAL A 17 2.22 -15.28 17.04
C VAL A 17 1.15 -16.37 17.10
N LYS A 18 1.09 -17.26 16.10
CA LYS A 18 0.17 -18.40 16.06
C LYS A 18 0.44 -19.43 17.16
N GLN A 19 1.68 -19.56 17.61
CA GLN A 19 2.04 -20.47 18.71
C GLN A 19 1.68 -19.88 20.09
N ILE A 20 1.73 -18.55 20.23
CA ILE A 20 1.52 -17.86 21.51
C ILE A 20 0.05 -17.55 21.76
N LEU A 21 -0.67 -17.10 20.73
CA LEU A 21 -2.04 -16.61 20.86
C LEU A 21 -3.07 -17.62 20.36
N PRO A 22 -4.23 -17.72 21.03
CA PRO A 22 -5.31 -18.59 20.56
C PRO A 22 -5.80 -18.12 19.18
N GLY A 23 -5.85 -19.03 18.22
CA GLY A 23 -6.42 -18.76 16.91
C GLY A 23 -7.94 -18.62 17.03
N LEU A 24 -8.50 -17.50 16.54
CA LEU A 24 -9.93 -17.45 16.29
C LEU A 24 -10.23 -18.41 15.14
N ILE A 25 -11.05 -19.42 15.40
CA ILE A 25 -11.71 -20.22 14.37
C ILE A 25 -12.46 -19.22 13.49
N ARG A 26 -12.03 -19.05 12.23
CA ARG A 26 -12.68 -18.21 11.22
C ARG A 26 -14.19 -18.43 11.29
N ARG A 27 -14.94 -17.45 11.80
CA ARG A 27 -16.39 -17.45 11.61
C ARG A 27 -16.64 -17.11 10.15
N HIS A 28 -17.30 -18.03 9.45
CA HIS A 28 -17.82 -17.81 8.11
C HIS A 28 -18.54 -16.46 8.05
N ARG A 29 -18.04 -15.57 7.19
CA ARG A 29 -18.65 -14.29 6.87
C ARG A 29 -19.97 -14.59 6.16
N HIS A 30 -21.10 -14.50 6.87
CA HIS A 30 -22.42 -14.60 6.25
C HIS A 30 -22.65 -13.31 5.45
N SER A 31 -22.77 -13.45 4.15
CA SER A 31 -23.09 -12.37 3.22
C SER A 31 -24.60 -12.18 3.21
N ASP A 32 -25.11 -11.23 3.98
CA ASP A 32 -26.52 -10.83 3.90
C ASP A 32 -26.64 -9.60 2.99
N SER A 33 -26.91 -9.88 1.71
CA SER A 33 -27.31 -8.89 0.73
C SER A 33 -28.80 -8.60 0.89
N THR A 34 -29.13 -7.41 1.39
CA THR A 34 -30.44 -6.79 1.16
C THR A 34 -30.29 -5.72 0.10
N GLY A 35 -30.82 -6.01 -1.09
CA GLY A 35 -30.97 -5.00 -2.13
C GLY A 35 -31.97 -3.94 -1.70
N SER A 36 -31.70 -2.70 -2.08
CA SER A 36 -32.74 -1.77 -2.50
C SER A 36 -32.17 -0.63 -3.34
N THR A 37 -32.87 -0.42 -4.43
CA THR A 37 -32.84 0.66 -5.40
C THR A 37 -33.13 2.02 -4.76
N THR A 38 -32.47 3.09 -5.20
CA THR A 38 -33.14 4.36 -5.56
C THR A 38 -32.22 5.24 -6.39
N SER A 39 -32.84 5.85 -7.40
CA SER A 39 -32.35 6.83 -8.36
C SER A 39 -32.06 8.21 -7.77
N SER A 40 -31.19 9.00 -8.40
CA SER A 40 -31.44 10.42 -8.74
C SER A 40 -30.36 11.03 -9.65
N ARG A 41 -30.78 12.09 -10.36
CA ARG A 41 -30.28 12.61 -11.65
C ARG A 41 -29.22 13.73 -11.52
N SER A 42 -28.40 13.81 -12.58
CA SER A 42 -27.86 14.99 -13.31
C SER A 42 -27.01 16.08 -12.62
N ASN A 43 -25.82 16.36 -13.18
CA ASN A 43 -25.57 17.49 -14.11
C ASN A 43 -24.20 17.38 -14.81
N PRO A 44 -24.05 17.80 -16.09
CA PRO A 44 -22.75 17.87 -16.76
C PRO A 44 -22.04 19.19 -16.44
N MET A 45 -20.80 19.12 -15.95
CA MET A 45 -19.95 20.31 -15.84
C MET A 45 -19.29 20.60 -17.18
N ARG A 46 -19.35 21.89 -17.53
CA ARG A 46 -18.74 22.51 -18.70
C ARG A 46 -17.21 22.49 -18.58
N GLU A 47 -16.54 22.05 -19.64
CA GLU A 47 -15.13 22.35 -19.88
C GLU A 47 -15.02 23.82 -20.27
N ASP A 48 -14.32 24.61 -19.46
CA ASP A 48 -13.80 25.91 -19.87
C ASP A 48 -12.28 25.84 -19.98
N MET A 49 -11.83 26.03 -21.21
CA MET A 49 -10.46 25.99 -21.66
C MET A 49 -9.73 27.26 -21.21
N LEU A 50 -8.77 27.13 -20.28
CA LEU A 50 -7.84 28.22 -19.95
C LEU A 50 -6.39 27.77 -19.99
N ASN A 51 -5.77 28.12 -21.11
CA ASN A 51 -4.34 28.25 -21.32
C ASN A 51 -3.70 29.08 -20.19
N ARG A 52 -2.78 28.51 -19.39
CA ARG A 52 -1.88 29.32 -18.56
C ARG A 52 -0.55 28.63 -18.22
N SER A 53 0.50 29.19 -18.81
CA SER A 53 1.90 29.37 -18.39
C SER A 53 2.57 28.33 -17.46
N ASN A 54 3.67 27.78 -17.99
CA ASN A 54 4.38 26.57 -17.56
C ASN A 54 5.36 26.73 -16.37
N THR A 55 5.17 27.70 -15.46
CA THR A 55 6.14 27.95 -14.35
C THR A 55 5.54 27.93 -12.94
N ASN A 56 4.22 27.78 -12.79
CA ASN A 56 3.53 27.72 -11.49
C ASN A 56 3.01 26.32 -11.08
N ARG A 57 3.16 25.31 -11.94
CA ARG A 57 2.60 23.96 -11.70
C ARG A 57 3.19 23.24 -10.48
N SER A 58 4.50 23.32 -10.25
CA SER A 58 5.11 22.61 -9.10
C SER A 58 4.71 23.18 -7.73
N ARG A 59 4.55 24.52 -7.61
CA ARG A 59 4.05 25.13 -6.36
C ARG A 59 2.57 24.85 -6.13
N SER A 60 1.77 24.82 -7.21
CA SER A 60 0.36 24.44 -7.16
C SER A 60 0.18 22.98 -6.74
N GLN A 61 0.95 22.05 -7.32
CA GLN A 61 0.88 20.62 -6.98
C GLN A 61 1.30 20.35 -5.54
N PHE A 62 2.34 21.03 -5.03
CA PHE A 62 2.74 20.87 -3.64
C PHE A 62 1.66 21.33 -2.65
N LEU A 63 1.00 22.46 -2.96
CA LEU A 63 -0.13 22.98 -2.18
C LEU A 63 -1.37 22.11 -2.31
N GLU A 64 -1.68 21.64 -3.53
CA GLU A 64 -2.82 20.76 -3.81
C GLU A 64 -2.66 19.41 -3.12
N ASN A 65 -1.45 18.84 -3.09
CA ASN A 65 -1.13 17.64 -2.32
C ASN A 65 -1.24 17.89 -0.80
N HIS A 66 -0.81 19.05 -0.30
CA HIS A 66 -1.00 19.41 1.10
C HIS A 66 -2.48 19.61 1.46
N LEU A 67 -3.26 20.25 0.58
CA LEU A 67 -4.69 20.42 0.76
C LEU A 67 -5.42 19.07 0.69
N ALA A 68 -5.06 18.20 -0.25
CA ALA A 68 -5.57 16.83 -0.32
C ALA A 68 -5.26 16.06 0.97
N LYS A 69 -4.03 16.17 1.51
CA LYS A 69 -3.66 15.59 2.82
C LYS A 69 -4.46 16.17 4.00
N LEU A 70 -4.95 17.41 3.91
CA LEU A 70 -5.80 18.04 4.93
C LEU A 70 -7.27 17.53 4.87
N PHE A 71 -7.73 17.10 3.69
CA PHE A 71 -9.08 16.56 3.47
C PHE A 71 -9.12 15.03 3.42
N GLU A 72 -7.97 14.36 3.36
CA GLU A 72 -7.85 12.93 3.51
C GLU A 72 -8.19 12.61 4.97
N GLN A 73 -9.41 12.11 5.16
CA GLN A 73 -9.95 11.66 6.43
C GLN A 73 -8.83 10.95 7.20
N LYS A 74 -8.46 11.49 8.38
CA LYS A 74 -7.34 11.00 9.18
C LYS A 74 -7.54 9.52 9.43
N MET A 75 -6.90 8.69 8.62
CA MET A 75 -7.08 7.26 8.66
C MET A 75 -6.49 6.78 9.98
N GLU A 76 -7.30 6.12 10.80
CA GLU A 76 -6.86 5.58 12.07
C GLU A 76 -6.00 4.33 11.80
N ILE A 77 -4.69 4.56 11.59
CA ILE A 77 -3.74 3.49 11.26
C ILE A 77 -3.61 2.52 12.45
N PHE A 78 -3.50 3.05 13.66
CA PHE A 78 -3.35 2.28 14.87
C PHE A 78 -4.63 2.36 15.70
N THR A 79 -5.32 1.23 15.75
CA THR A 79 -6.42 1.00 16.68
C THR A 79 -5.88 0.36 17.96
N LYS A 80 -6.74 0.24 18.98
CA LYS A 80 -6.39 -0.46 20.23
C LYS A 80 -5.94 -1.89 19.90
N LEU A 81 -4.79 -2.29 20.47
CA LEU A 81 -4.28 -3.64 20.36
C LEU A 81 -5.20 -4.60 21.14
N GLU A 82 -5.66 -5.64 20.46
CA GLU A 82 -6.46 -6.72 21.03
C GLU A 82 -5.60 -7.98 21.17
N TYR A 83 -5.91 -8.83 22.14
CA TYR A 83 -5.17 -10.08 22.38
C TYR A 83 -5.61 -11.18 21.40
N THR A 84 -5.49 -10.91 20.09
CA THR A 84 -5.83 -11.84 19.01
C THR A 84 -4.68 -11.93 17.99
N GLN A 85 -4.57 -13.08 17.31
CA GLN A 85 -3.54 -13.27 16.27
C GLN A 85 -3.60 -12.17 15.20
N GLU A 86 -4.80 -11.89 14.68
CA GLU A 86 -5.04 -10.89 13.62
C GLU A 86 -4.63 -9.48 14.07
N SER A 87 -5.01 -9.07 15.28
CA SER A 87 -4.68 -7.74 15.80
C SER A 87 -3.17 -7.56 15.99
N VAL A 88 -2.49 -8.57 16.53
CA VAL A 88 -1.04 -8.53 16.75
C VAL A 88 -0.28 -8.56 15.43
N ILE A 89 -0.62 -9.48 14.52
CA ILE A 89 0.02 -9.58 13.18
C ILE A 89 -0.14 -8.27 12.42
N SER A 90 -1.36 -7.72 12.37
CA SER A 90 -1.64 -6.45 11.71
C SER A 90 -0.84 -5.30 12.32
N THR A 91 -0.77 -5.22 13.65
CA THR A 91 -0.05 -4.15 14.35
C THR A 91 1.46 -4.22 14.10
N VAL A 92 2.07 -5.41 14.16
CA VAL A 92 3.49 -5.60 13.87
C VAL A 92 3.81 -5.17 12.45
N LEU A 93 2.98 -5.55 11.47
CA LEU A 93 3.21 -5.15 10.09
C LEU A 93 3.06 -3.64 9.88
N LYS A 94 2.05 -3.01 10.49
CA LYS A 94 1.87 -1.56 10.46
C LYS A 94 3.09 -0.83 11.03
N LEU A 95 3.66 -1.33 12.14
CA LEU A 95 4.90 -0.80 12.72
C LEU A 95 6.10 -0.98 11.79
N CYS A 96 6.24 -2.14 11.13
CA CYS A 96 7.31 -2.40 10.16
C CYS A 96 7.22 -1.43 8.98
N LEU A 97 6.04 -1.23 8.41
CA LEU A 97 5.84 -0.30 7.28
C LEU A 97 6.08 1.15 7.68
N LYS A 98 5.68 1.56 8.88
CA LYS A 98 6.02 2.89 9.42
C LYS A 98 7.52 3.07 9.60
N SER A 99 8.20 2.06 10.12
CA SER A 99 9.67 2.08 10.28
C SER A 99 10.38 2.15 8.93
N LEU A 100 9.88 1.42 7.93
CA LEU A 100 10.38 1.49 6.54
C LEU A 100 10.16 2.88 5.93
N GLN A 101 9.00 3.50 6.14
CA GLN A 101 8.72 4.87 5.69
C GLN A 101 9.76 5.84 6.25
N GLU A 102 10.01 5.81 7.56
CA GLU A 102 11.01 6.68 8.20
C GLU A 102 12.43 6.41 7.70
N PHE A 103 12.80 5.13 7.52
CA PHE A 103 14.09 4.77 6.92
C PHE A 103 14.25 5.40 5.53
N VAL A 104 13.23 5.29 4.66
CA VAL A 104 13.22 5.88 3.32
C VAL A 104 13.35 7.41 3.37
N ARG A 105 12.74 8.10 4.35
CA ARG A 105 12.87 9.56 4.52
C ARG A 105 14.31 10.01 4.78
N LEU A 106 15.15 9.14 5.35
CA LEU A 106 16.55 9.43 5.64
C LEU A 106 17.49 9.20 4.45
N GLN A 107 17.01 8.58 3.37
CA GLN A 107 17.82 8.25 2.21
C GLN A 107 17.73 9.32 1.11
N THR A 108 18.56 9.18 0.07
CA THR A 108 18.44 9.91 -1.19
C THR A 108 18.45 8.91 -2.33
N PHE A 109 17.49 9.05 -3.25
CA PHE A 109 17.32 8.10 -4.36
C PHE A 109 17.61 8.75 -5.70
N ASN A 110 18.11 7.93 -6.63
CA ASN A 110 18.02 8.21 -8.05
C ASN A 110 16.72 7.60 -8.62
N ARG A 111 16.46 7.83 -9.91
CA ARG A 111 15.28 7.31 -10.60
C ARG A 111 15.09 5.80 -10.40
N SER A 112 16.14 5.00 -10.64
CA SER A 112 16.06 3.54 -10.52
C SER A 112 15.77 3.06 -9.10
N GLY A 113 16.34 3.72 -8.08
CA GLY A 113 16.07 3.42 -6.68
C GLY A 113 14.61 3.70 -6.31
N PHE A 114 14.06 4.84 -6.75
CA PHE A 114 12.64 5.15 -6.58
C PHE A 114 11.73 4.13 -7.27
N GLN A 115 12.02 3.79 -8.53
CA GLN A 115 11.26 2.81 -9.30
C GLN A 115 11.31 1.41 -8.68
N GLN A 116 12.43 1.03 -8.06
CA GLN A 116 12.54 -0.24 -7.33
C GLN A 116 11.65 -0.24 -6.08
N ILE A 117 11.64 0.85 -5.30
CA ILE A 117 10.74 0.97 -4.14
C ILE A 117 9.28 0.91 -4.60
N GLN A 118 8.92 1.64 -5.66
CA GLN A 118 7.57 1.59 -6.25
C GLN A 118 7.16 0.16 -6.58
N LEU A 119 8.04 -0.59 -7.24
CA LEU A 119 7.81 -1.98 -7.61
C LEU A 119 7.65 -2.91 -6.40
N ASP A 120 8.52 -2.75 -5.41
CA ASP A 120 8.49 -3.54 -4.19
C ASP A 120 7.21 -3.30 -3.38
N MET A 121 6.78 -2.04 -3.25
CA MET A 121 5.55 -1.70 -2.51
C MET A 121 4.29 -2.24 -3.20
N GLU A 122 4.20 -2.17 -4.53
CA GLU A 122 3.05 -2.70 -5.26
C GLU A 122 3.04 -4.25 -5.23
N PHE A 123 4.20 -4.90 -5.26
CA PHE A 123 4.30 -6.34 -5.05
C PHE A 123 3.85 -6.75 -3.64
N LEU A 124 4.31 -6.04 -2.60
CA LEU A 124 3.93 -6.31 -1.22
C LEU A 124 2.44 -6.12 -0.98
N LYS A 125 1.81 -5.14 -1.63
CA LYS A 125 0.36 -4.90 -1.52
C LYS A 125 -0.47 -6.13 -1.83
N SER A 126 -0.05 -6.95 -2.80
CA SER A 126 -0.74 -8.20 -3.13
C SER A 126 -0.34 -9.35 -2.21
N SER A 127 0.93 -9.41 -1.83
CA SER A 127 1.50 -10.49 -1.00
C SER A 127 1.02 -10.41 0.45
N LEU A 128 0.74 -9.21 0.97
CA LEU A 128 0.37 -9.01 2.38
C LEU A 128 -1.15 -9.16 2.64
N LYS A 129 -1.99 -9.23 1.59
CA LYS A 129 -3.46 -9.26 1.74
C LYS A 129 -3.95 -10.47 2.52
N GLU A 130 -3.23 -11.59 2.47
CA GLU A 130 -3.64 -12.82 3.12
C GLU A 130 -3.43 -12.82 4.64
N PHE A 131 -2.68 -11.84 5.17
CA PHE A 131 -2.29 -11.80 6.59
C PHE A 131 -3.12 -10.84 7.44
N ILE A 132 -3.96 -9.98 6.84
CA ILE A 132 -4.48 -8.78 7.53
C ILE A 132 -5.92 -8.47 7.08
N ASP A 133 -6.79 -8.12 8.03
CA ASP A 133 -8.17 -7.72 7.75
C ASP A 133 -8.32 -6.26 7.29
N ASP A 134 -7.40 -5.39 7.72
CA ASP A 134 -7.38 -3.96 7.41
C ASP A 134 -6.52 -3.65 6.18
N GLU A 135 -6.97 -4.12 5.01
CA GLU A 135 -6.29 -3.92 3.72
C GLU A 135 -6.14 -2.43 3.37
N ALA A 136 -7.09 -1.60 3.80
CA ALA A 136 -7.09 -0.17 3.56
C ALA A 136 -5.91 0.51 4.27
N ALA A 137 -5.68 0.21 5.55
CA ALA A 137 -4.58 0.82 6.29
C ALA A 137 -3.21 0.40 5.72
N ILE A 138 -3.06 -0.86 5.32
CA ILE A 138 -1.83 -1.36 4.73
C ILE A 138 -1.58 -0.73 3.36
N SER A 139 -2.61 -0.65 2.53
CA SER A 139 -2.53 0.02 1.22
C SER A 139 -2.12 1.49 1.36
N PHE A 140 -2.64 2.18 2.37
CA PHE A 140 -2.25 3.56 2.67
C PHE A 140 -0.78 3.64 3.14
N LEU A 141 -0.34 2.77 4.04
CA LEU A 141 1.05 2.76 4.52
C LEU A 141 2.06 2.48 3.39
N LEU A 142 1.74 1.56 2.48
CA LEU A 142 2.59 1.28 1.31
C LEU A 142 2.66 2.49 0.36
N LYS A 143 1.54 3.21 0.16
CA LYS A 143 1.53 4.48 -0.58
C LYS A 143 2.39 5.54 0.11
N GLU A 144 2.34 5.61 1.44
CA GLU A 144 3.15 6.55 2.22
C GLU A 144 4.65 6.28 2.12
N VAL A 145 5.07 5.02 2.01
CA VAL A 145 6.47 4.67 1.69
C VAL A 145 6.84 5.15 0.28
N ASN A 146 5.98 4.92 -0.71
CA ASN A 146 6.20 5.40 -2.09
C ASN A 146 6.27 6.93 -2.16
N ASN A 147 5.39 7.63 -1.44
CA ASN A 147 5.39 9.09 -1.35
C ASN A 147 6.69 9.59 -0.72
N ALA A 148 7.16 8.97 0.36
CA ALA A 148 8.44 9.30 0.98
C ALA A 148 9.61 9.09 0.00
N ALA A 149 9.61 7.99 -0.76
CA ALA A 149 10.64 7.74 -1.76
C ALA A 149 10.60 8.77 -2.91
N HIS A 150 9.41 9.18 -3.34
CA HIS A 150 9.21 10.22 -4.34
C HIS A 150 9.79 11.56 -3.87
N GLU A 151 9.47 11.99 -2.64
CA GLU A 151 9.98 13.24 -2.03
C GLU A 151 11.51 13.25 -1.85
N ARG A 152 12.13 12.06 -1.73
CA ARG A 152 13.58 11.88 -1.52
C ARG A 152 14.36 11.53 -2.79
N CYS A 153 13.69 11.46 -3.94
CA CYS A 153 14.32 11.14 -5.21
C CYS A 153 14.72 12.41 -5.98
N LEU A 154 15.92 12.39 -6.57
CA LEU A 154 16.43 13.50 -7.38
C LEU A 154 15.69 13.66 -8.72
N ASP A 155 15.08 12.58 -9.21
CA ASP A 155 14.41 12.51 -10.51
C ASP A 155 13.24 11.50 -10.45
N PRO A 156 12.11 11.91 -9.84
CA PRO A 156 11.06 10.99 -9.41
C PRO A 156 10.10 10.64 -10.55
N ILE A 157 10.59 9.96 -11.59
CA ILE A 157 9.77 9.47 -12.70
C ILE A 157 9.30 8.04 -12.39
N PRO A 158 8.00 7.82 -12.15
CA PRO A 158 7.48 6.49 -11.84
C PRO A 158 7.55 5.55 -13.04
N LEU A 159 7.59 4.25 -12.76
CA LEU A 159 7.30 3.24 -13.76
C LEU A 159 5.83 3.36 -14.19
N GLU A 160 5.60 3.20 -15.49
CA GLU A 160 4.27 3.11 -16.05
C GLU A 160 3.55 1.85 -15.54
N ALA A 161 2.25 1.96 -15.28
CA ALA A 161 1.43 0.86 -14.75
C ALA A 161 1.58 -0.45 -15.55
N PRO A 162 1.57 -0.46 -16.91
CA PRO A 162 1.72 -1.71 -17.66
C PRO A 162 3.08 -2.40 -17.45
N ILE A 163 4.14 -1.63 -17.22
CA ILE A 163 5.48 -2.17 -16.96
C ILE A 163 5.51 -2.77 -15.56
N LEU A 164 4.94 -2.05 -14.58
CA LEU A 164 4.82 -2.50 -13.20
C LEU A 164 4.05 -3.82 -13.11
N ASP A 165 2.87 -3.88 -13.74
CA ASP A 165 2.02 -5.08 -13.79
C ASP A 165 2.76 -6.25 -14.43
N LYS A 166 3.45 -6.02 -15.55
CA LYS A 166 4.23 -7.05 -16.22
C LYS A 166 5.32 -7.63 -15.33
N LEU A 167 6.06 -6.80 -14.61
CA LEU A 167 7.15 -7.24 -13.74
C LEU A 167 6.62 -8.00 -12.51
N ILE A 168 5.54 -7.51 -11.89
CA ILE A 168 4.88 -8.18 -10.76
C ILE A 168 4.37 -9.56 -11.20
N ASN A 169 3.65 -9.62 -12.32
CA ASN A 169 3.12 -10.88 -12.84
C ASN A 169 4.23 -11.88 -13.19
N ALA A 170 5.33 -11.43 -13.78
CA ALA A 170 6.49 -12.28 -14.06
C ALA A 170 7.09 -12.85 -12.77
N LYS A 171 7.20 -12.04 -11.71
CA LYS A 171 7.68 -12.51 -10.40
C LYS A 171 6.73 -13.52 -9.77
N LEU A 172 5.42 -13.25 -9.79
CA LEU A 172 4.41 -14.17 -9.25
C LEU A 172 4.39 -15.51 -10.01
N ALA A 173 4.54 -15.50 -11.34
CA ALA A 173 4.64 -16.72 -12.14
C ALA A 173 5.86 -17.56 -11.74
N LYS A 174 7.02 -16.91 -11.59
CA LYS A 174 8.25 -17.59 -11.17
C LYS A 174 8.13 -18.22 -9.77
N ILE A 175 7.47 -17.54 -8.83
CA ILE A 175 7.21 -18.08 -7.49
C ILE A 175 6.30 -19.33 -7.58
N LYS A 176 5.26 -19.28 -8.41
CA LYS A 176 4.35 -20.43 -8.62
C LYS A 176 5.09 -21.63 -9.22
N GLU A 177 5.93 -21.42 -10.22
CA GLU A 177 6.74 -22.48 -10.83
C GLU A 177 7.71 -23.12 -9.82
N GLN A 178 8.34 -22.31 -8.96
CA GLN A 178 9.22 -22.81 -7.90
C GLN A 178 8.45 -23.63 -6.86
N SER A 179 7.25 -23.20 -6.48
CA SER A 179 6.40 -23.94 -5.53
C SER A 179 5.83 -25.24 -6.11
N ALA A 180 5.66 -25.33 -7.44
CA ALA A 180 5.13 -26.54 -8.10
C ALA A 180 6.21 -27.62 -8.33
N ASN A 181 7.49 -27.23 -8.26
CA ASN A 181 8.63 -28.12 -8.46
C ASN A 181 9.26 -28.60 -7.12
N MET A 182 8.67 -28.23 -5.98
CA MET A 182 9.00 -28.73 -4.63
C MET A 182 7.90 -29.67 -4.15
#